data_AF-A0A9Q0FQL2-F1
#
_entry.id   AF-A0A9Q0FQL2-F1
#
_cell.length_a   1.000
_cell.length_b   1.000
_cell.length_c   1.000
_cell.angle_alpha   90.00
_cell.angle_beta   90.00
_cell.angle_gamma   90.00
#
_symmetry.space_group_name_H-M   'P 1'
#
loop_
_entity.id
_entity.type
_entity.pdbx_description
1 polymer ?
#
loop_
_entity_poly.entity_id
_entity_poly.type
_entity_poly.pdbx_seq_one_letter_code
_entity_poly.pdbx_strand_id
1 'polypeptide(L)'
;VIVVSPSLSLHQCGLPYELAIVLFQTFVIRDLIRYHIASNVIHAKKQIQQKRPVVWQILQEVVQGHPVLLNRAPTLHRDRAICLHPLVRKGFNADFDGDQMAVHVPLSLEAQAEAHLLMVSHMNLLSPTMGDPICVPTQDMLIGLYVLTSGNRQGICANRYNPSNRRNFQNERIGDNRAKSMKEPFFWNSNDAIGAYRQKRINLDSLLWLRWECDQRLITSGETPIQGYYESLGTYQEIYGHYPIYEVAIIPYSFYDIALCII
;
A
#
# COMPACT_ATOMS: atom_id res chain seq x y z
N VAL A 1 -15.28 13.24 13.90
CA VAL A 1 -13.80 13.42 13.94
C VAL A 1 -13.13 12.30 13.18
N ILE A 2 -11.95 12.50 12.61
CA ILE A 2 -11.19 11.43 11.94
C ILE A 2 -10.11 10.85 12.86
N VAL A 3 -9.82 9.55 12.71
CA VAL A 3 -8.80 8.82 13.47
C VAL A 3 -7.99 7.94 12.51
N VAL A 4 -6.69 7.78 12.79
CA VAL A 4 -5.81 6.89 12.01
C VAL A 4 -6.16 5.43 12.28
N SER A 5 -6.27 4.61 11.23
CA SER A 5 -6.25 3.15 11.36
C SER A 5 -5.28 2.52 10.36
N PRO A 6 -4.10 2.03 10.81
CA PRO A 6 -3.10 1.44 9.92
C PRO A 6 -3.46 0.03 9.42
N SER A 7 -4.49 -0.61 9.99
CA SER A 7 -4.94 -1.94 9.57
C SER A 7 -5.86 -1.91 8.35
N LEU A 8 -6.33 -0.74 7.94
CA LEU A 8 -7.18 -0.58 6.76
C LEU A 8 -6.35 -0.75 5.47
N SER A 9 -6.99 -1.23 4.41
CA SER A 9 -6.39 -1.11 3.07
C SER A 9 -6.55 0.32 2.54
N LEU A 10 -5.75 0.71 1.55
CA LEU A 10 -5.73 2.08 1.03
C LEU A 10 -7.10 2.55 0.49
N HIS A 11 -7.89 1.63 -0.07
CA HIS A 11 -9.25 1.87 -0.59
C HIS A 11 -10.37 1.75 0.46
N GLN A 12 -10.03 1.48 1.72
CA GLN A 12 -11.00 1.26 2.79
C GLN A 12 -11.02 2.44 3.75
N CYS A 13 -12.21 2.70 4.31
CA CYS A 13 -12.40 3.58 5.45
C CYS A 13 -13.28 2.88 6.50
N GLY A 14 -13.15 3.28 7.76
CA GLY A 14 -14.01 2.79 8.83
C GLY A 14 -15.08 3.80 9.17
N LEU A 15 -16.35 3.42 9.04
CA LEU A 15 -17.49 4.24 9.46
C LEU A 15 -18.08 3.68 10.76
N PRO A 16 -18.42 4.55 11.73
CA PRO A 16 -19.11 4.12 12.94
C PRO A 16 -20.53 3.65 12.60
N TYR A 17 -21.00 2.62 13.30
CA TYR A 17 -22.30 1.98 13.04
C TYR A 17 -23.44 2.99 12.94
N GLU A 18 -23.49 3.92 13.90
CA GLU A 18 -24.60 4.85 14.00
C GLU A 18 -24.59 5.90 12.88
N LEU A 19 -23.45 6.13 12.23
CA LEU A 19 -23.39 6.95 11.03
C LEU A 19 -23.85 6.14 9.81
N ALA A 20 -23.32 4.93 9.66
CA ALA A 20 -23.68 4.04 8.55
C ALA A 20 -25.19 3.75 8.50
N ILE A 21 -25.82 3.48 9.64
CA ILE A 21 -27.27 3.19 9.68
C ILE A 21 -28.13 4.39 9.27
N VAL A 22 -27.66 5.62 9.49
CA VAL A 22 -28.36 6.85 9.08
C VAL A 22 -28.19 7.05 7.57
N LEU A 23 -26.96 6.91 7.06
CA LEU A 23 -26.65 7.08 5.65
C LEU A 23 -27.37 6.04 4.77
N PHE A 24 -27.40 4.78 5.20
CA PHE A 24 -27.97 3.67 4.45
C PHE A 24 -29.40 3.30 4.88
N GLN A 25 -30.07 4.17 5.65
CA GLN A 25 -31.35 3.84 6.27
C GLN A 25 -32.41 3.39 5.25
N THR A 26 -32.48 4.05 4.09
CA THR A 26 -33.43 3.74 3.02
C THR A 26 -33.22 2.33 2.45
N PHE A 27 -31.96 1.96 2.19
CA PHE A 27 -31.58 0.64 1.69
C PHE A 27 -31.84 -0.45 2.73
N VAL A 28 -31.50 -0.22 3.99
CA VAL A 28 -31.77 -1.17 5.08
C VAL A 28 -33.27 -1.39 5.27
N ILE A 29 -34.09 -0.34 5.21
CA ILE A 29 -35.56 -0.47 5.29
C ILE A 29 -36.10 -1.31 4.12
N ARG A 30 -35.61 -1.05 2.89
CA ARG A 30 -36.01 -1.81 1.70
C ARG A 30 -35.72 -3.30 1.89
N ASP A 31 -34.53 -3.64 2.35
CA ASP A 31 -34.10 -5.03 2.46
C ASP A 31 -34.75 -5.74 3.66
N LEU A 32 -35.01 -5.05 4.77
CA LEU A 32 -35.83 -5.55 5.89
C LEU A 32 -37.25 -5.96 5.45
N ILE A 33 -37.87 -5.19 4.55
CA ILE A 33 -39.19 -5.51 4.01
C ILE A 33 -39.10 -6.65 2.98
N ARG A 34 -38.07 -6.61 2.11
CA ARG A 34 -37.82 -7.63 1.09
C ARG A 34 -37.61 -9.02 1.69
N TYR A 35 -36.90 -9.10 2.81
CA TYR A 35 -36.67 -10.36 3.55
C TYR A 35 -37.81 -10.73 4.49
N HIS A 36 -38.94 -10.00 4.48
CA HIS A 36 -40.10 -10.21 5.35
C HIS A 36 -39.80 -10.15 6.87
N ILE A 37 -38.72 -9.47 7.26
CA ILE A 37 -38.34 -9.26 8.67
C ILE A 37 -39.17 -8.12 9.29
N ALA A 38 -39.57 -7.16 8.46
CA ALA A 38 -40.51 -6.10 8.81
C ALA A 38 -41.70 -6.13 7.84
N SER A 39 -42.92 -5.94 8.38
CA SER A 39 -44.13 -5.86 7.56
C SER A 39 -44.21 -4.56 6.76
N ASN A 40 -43.99 -3.43 7.43
CA ASN A 40 -44.14 -2.08 6.89
C ASN A 40 -42.92 -1.21 7.21
N VAL A 41 -42.77 -0.09 6.48
CA VAL A 41 -41.72 0.92 6.72
C VAL A 41 -41.69 1.40 8.17
N ILE A 42 -42.85 1.56 8.81
CA ILE A 42 -42.96 1.98 10.21
C ILE A 42 -42.34 0.93 11.15
N HIS A 43 -42.64 -0.35 10.92
CA HIS A 43 -42.07 -1.45 11.70
C HIS A 43 -40.55 -1.57 11.47
N ALA A 44 -40.07 -1.41 10.23
CA ALA A 44 -38.65 -1.40 9.91
C ALA A 44 -37.91 -0.28 10.66
N LYS A 45 -38.44 0.95 10.64
CA LYS A 45 -37.89 2.09 11.41
C LYS A 45 -37.83 1.78 12.91
N LYS A 46 -38.87 1.16 13.47
CA LYS A 46 -38.90 0.74 14.89
C LYS A 46 -37.82 -0.30 15.19
N GLN A 47 -37.60 -1.27 14.31
CA GLN A 47 -36.56 -2.29 14.49
C GLN A 47 -35.14 -1.69 14.44
N ILE A 48 -34.91 -0.71 13.56
CA ILE A 48 -33.65 0.04 13.49
C ILE A 48 -33.40 0.81 14.80
N GLN A 49 -34.42 1.52 15.31
CA GLN A 49 -34.33 2.23 16.59
C GLN A 49 -34.06 1.30 17.77
N GLN A 50 -34.62 0.10 17.76
CA GLN A 50 -34.37 -0.94 18.77
C GLN A 50 -32.98 -1.59 18.66
N LYS A 51 -32.17 -1.24 17.65
CA LYS A 51 -30.84 -1.81 17.39
C LYS A 51 -30.83 -3.35 17.39
N ARG A 52 -31.85 -3.98 16.77
CA ARG A 52 -31.91 -5.43 16.69
C ARG A 52 -30.67 -6.00 15.96
N PRO A 53 -30.10 -7.13 16.40
CA PRO A 53 -28.87 -7.68 15.81
C PRO A 53 -29.01 -8.01 14.32
N VAL A 54 -30.22 -8.37 13.87
CA VAL A 54 -30.52 -8.64 12.46
C VAL A 54 -30.29 -7.40 11.57
N VAL A 55 -30.50 -6.19 12.09
CA VAL A 55 -30.26 -4.94 11.35
C VAL A 55 -28.78 -4.77 11.03
N TRP A 56 -27.89 -5.20 11.93
CA TRP A 56 -26.45 -5.16 11.70
C TRP A 56 -26.04 -6.03 10.50
N GLN A 57 -26.59 -7.25 10.41
CA GLN A 57 -26.30 -8.17 9.30
C GLN A 57 -26.76 -7.59 7.96
N ILE A 58 -27.98 -7.05 7.90
CA ILE A 58 -28.50 -6.41 6.69
C ILE A 58 -27.69 -5.18 6.32
N LEU A 59 -27.28 -4.37 7.30
CA LEU A 59 -26.43 -3.21 7.03
C LEU A 59 -25.09 -3.64 6.41
N GLN A 60 -24.47 -4.72 6.89
CA GLN A 60 -23.23 -5.23 6.30
C GLN A 60 -23.43 -5.67 4.85
N GLU A 61 -24.53 -6.34 4.53
CA GLU A 61 -24.89 -6.71 3.15
C GLU A 61 -25.12 -5.48 2.27
N VAL A 62 -25.86 -4.49 2.77
CA VAL A 62 -26.14 -3.25 2.04
C VAL A 62 -24.86 -2.47 1.75
N VAL A 63 -23.95 -2.36 2.72
CA VAL A 63 -22.71 -1.60 2.55
C VAL A 63 -21.74 -2.29 1.59
N GLN A 64 -21.82 -3.63 1.44
CA GLN A 64 -21.01 -4.34 0.46
C GLN A 64 -21.36 -3.86 -0.97
N GLY A 65 -20.35 -3.35 -1.67
CA GLY A 65 -20.49 -2.86 -3.04
C GLY A 65 -21.00 -1.42 -3.18
N HIS A 66 -21.24 -0.69 -2.08
CA HIS A 66 -21.57 0.74 -2.15
C HIS A 66 -20.34 1.58 -1.80
N PRO A 67 -19.78 2.36 -2.75
CA PRO A 67 -18.69 3.27 -2.45
C PRO A 67 -19.21 4.43 -1.60
N VAL A 68 -18.31 5.05 -0.85
CA VAL A 68 -18.59 6.22 -0.03
C VAL A 68 -17.52 7.27 -0.30
N LEU A 69 -17.94 8.52 -0.47
CA LEU A 69 -17.06 9.65 -0.70
C LEU A 69 -16.82 10.39 0.60
N LEU A 70 -15.57 10.72 0.88
CA LEU A 70 -15.16 11.48 2.04
C LEU A 70 -14.66 12.84 1.58
N ASN A 71 -15.14 13.90 2.21
CA ASN A 71 -14.71 15.27 1.91
C ASN A 71 -14.32 15.97 3.21
N ARG A 72 -13.16 16.63 3.23
CA ARG A 72 -12.72 17.41 4.40
C ARG A 72 -13.53 18.70 4.49
N ALA A 73 -14.32 18.84 5.55
CA ALA A 73 -15.12 20.03 5.80
C ALA A 73 -15.10 20.37 7.30
N PRO A 74 -15.03 21.66 7.68
CA PRO A 74 -15.05 22.07 9.08
C PRO A 74 -16.43 21.78 9.65
N THR A 75 -16.52 20.73 10.44
CA THR A 75 -17.71 20.42 11.22
C THR A 75 -17.31 20.33 12.69
N LEU A 76 -18.21 20.67 13.59
CA LEU A 76 -18.07 20.39 15.02
C LEU A 76 -18.90 19.15 15.26
N HIS A 77 -18.36 18.14 15.96
CA HIS A 77 -19.02 17.11 16.80
C HIS A 77 -18.00 15.99 17.11
N ARG A 78 -17.83 15.66 18.40
CA ARG A 78 -16.65 14.93 18.93
C ARG A 78 -16.86 13.45 19.24
N ASP A 79 -18.08 12.92 19.09
CA ASP A 79 -18.42 11.66 19.77
C ASP A 79 -18.37 10.40 18.88
N ARG A 80 -18.08 10.54 17.57
CA ARG A 80 -17.95 9.40 16.65
C ARG A 80 -16.81 9.62 15.66
N ALA A 81 -15.95 8.60 15.54
CA ALA A 81 -14.73 8.66 14.76
C ALA A 81 -14.88 7.92 13.42
N ILE A 82 -14.46 8.56 12.34
CA ILE A 82 -14.24 7.92 11.03
C ILE A 82 -12.78 7.49 10.97
N CYS A 83 -12.53 6.23 10.67
CA CYS A 83 -11.17 5.71 10.55
C CYS A 83 -10.66 5.88 9.13
N LEU A 84 -9.47 6.45 8.99
CA LEU A 84 -8.79 6.68 7.71
C LEU A 84 -7.47 5.96 7.63
N HIS A 85 -7.10 5.60 6.40
CA HIS A 85 -5.78 5.09 6.08
C HIS A 85 -4.72 6.21 6.18
N PRO A 86 -3.57 5.97 6.84
CA PRO A 86 -2.55 7.01 7.08
C PRO A 86 -1.97 7.63 5.80
N LEU A 87 -1.85 6.88 4.70
CA LEU A 87 -1.28 7.40 3.45
C LEU A 87 -2.19 8.39 2.71
N VAL A 88 -3.50 8.34 2.96
CA VAL A 88 -4.48 9.21 2.27
C VAL A 88 -4.55 10.59 2.94
N ARG A 89 -3.99 10.72 4.16
CA ARG A 89 -3.93 11.96 4.95
C ARG A 89 -3.43 13.15 4.13
N LYS A 90 -2.33 12.98 3.38
CA LYS A 90 -1.71 14.05 2.60
C LYS A 90 -2.61 14.54 1.46
N GLY A 91 -3.35 13.64 0.82
CA GLY A 91 -4.30 13.99 -0.25
C GLY A 91 -5.45 14.87 0.24
N PHE A 92 -6.00 14.58 1.42
CA PHE A 92 -7.03 15.41 2.04
C PHE A 92 -6.48 16.64 2.79
N ASN A 93 -5.15 16.80 2.85
CA ASN A 93 -4.48 17.77 3.70
C ASN A 93 -4.99 17.72 5.16
N ALA A 94 -5.32 16.52 5.64
CA ALA A 94 -6.00 16.34 6.93
C ALA A 94 -5.01 16.16 8.08
N ASP A 95 -5.39 16.52 9.30
CA ASP A 95 -4.70 16.18 10.54
C ASP A 95 -5.58 15.34 11.47
N PHE A 96 -5.01 14.82 12.55
CA PHE A 96 -5.73 13.95 13.49
C PHE A 96 -5.88 14.61 14.86
N ASP A 97 -5.84 15.95 14.91
CA ASP A 97 -5.94 16.77 16.11
C ASP A 97 -7.39 17.25 16.40
N GLY A 98 -8.34 16.89 15.55
CA GLY A 98 -9.75 17.27 15.69
C GLY A 98 -10.49 17.45 14.37
N ASP A 99 -9.77 17.36 13.25
CA ASP A 99 -10.29 17.42 11.90
C ASP A 99 -11.52 16.53 11.66
N GLN A 100 -12.38 17.01 10.76
CA GLN A 100 -13.64 16.37 10.44
C GLN A 100 -13.80 16.17 8.94
N MET A 101 -14.56 15.14 8.58
CA MET A 101 -14.89 14.84 7.19
C MET A 101 -16.38 14.57 7.06
N ALA A 102 -16.97 15.15 6.03
CA ALA A 102 -18.29 14.81 5.54
C ALA A 102 -18.24 13.47 4.80
N VAL A 103 -19.36 12.76 4.85
CA VAL A 103 -19.53 11.45 4.24
C VAL A 103 -20.72 11.53 3.28
N HIS A 104 -20.48 11.22 2.01
CA HIS A 104 -21.49 11.24 0.96
C HIS A 104 -21.66 9.84 0.36
N VAL A 105 -22.91 9.43 0.12
CA VAL A 105 -23.24 8.13 -0.48
C VAL A 105 -23.82 8.37 -1.88
N PRO A 106 -23.12 7.96 -2.96
CA PRO A 106 -23.65 8.01 -4.32
C PRO A 106 -24.83 7.03 -4.48
N LEU A 107 -25.96 7.54 -4.98
CA LEU A 107 -27.20 6.78 -5.08
C LEU A 107 -27.44 6.19 -6.48
N SER A 108 -27.08 6.90 -7.54
CA SER A 108 -27.24 6.42 -8.91
C SER A 108 -26.13 5.44 -9.29
N LEU A 109 -26.42 4.53 -10.21
CA LEU A 109 -25.45 3.54 -10.68
C LEU A 109 -24.28 4.21 -11.40
N GLU A 110 -24.54 5.28 -12.13
CA GLU A 110 -23.54 6.09 -12.82
C GLU A 110 -22.59 6.74 -11.81
N ALA A 111 -23.13 7.35 -10.73
CA ALA A 111 -22.30 7.96 -9.70
C ALA A 111 -21.48 6.92 -8.91
N GLN A 112 -22.04 5.72 -8.69
CA GLN A 112 -21.29 4.62 -8.07
C GLN A 112 -20.16 4.14 -8.99
N ALA A 113 -20.42 4.02 -10.29
CA ALA A 113 -19.41 3.63 -11.28
C ALA A 113 -18.28 4.66 -11.37
N GLU A 114 -18.60 5.95 -11.43
CA GLU A 114 -17.61 7.03 -11.40
C GLU A 114 -16.78 7.02 -10.12
N ALA A 115 -17.43 6.83 -8.96
CA ALA A 115 -16.74 6.72 -7.69
C ALA A 115 -15.73 5.55 -7.68
N HIS A 116 -16.11 4.41 -8.25
CA HIS A 116 -15.26 3.21 -8.34
C HIS A 116 -14.14 3.30 -9.38
N LEU A 117 -14.34 4.02 -10.47
CA LEU A 117 -13.38 4.08 -11.56
C LEU A 117 -12.42 5.27 -11.43
N LEU A 118 -12.92 6.41 -10.97
CA LEU A 118 -12.17 7.67 -11.01
C LEU A 118 -11.78 8.17 -9.61
N MET A 119 -12.58 7.89 -8.59
CA MET A 119 -12.40 8.51 -7.27
C MET A 119 -11.76 7.58 -6.23
N VAL A 120 -11.48 6.31 -6.56
CA VAL A 120 -10.89 5.39 -5.59
C VAL A 120 -9.44 5.75 -5.28
N SER A 121 -9.12 5.81 -3.99
CA SER A 121 -7.82 6.24 -3.49
C SER A 121 -6.61 5.47 -4.05
N HIS A 122 -6.76 4.18 -4.40
CA HIS A 122 -5.64 3.40 -4.94
C HIS A 122 -5.33 3.68 -6.41
N MET A 123 -6.22 4.34 -7.14
CA MET A 123 -5.95 4.84 -8.49
C MET A 123 -5.40 6.28 -8.45
N ASN A 124 -5.70 7.03 -7.38
CA ASN A 124 -5.29 8.42 -7.21
C ASN A 124 -4.04 8.56 -6.32
N LEU A 125 -2.92 7.96 -6.77
CA LEU A 125 -1.66 7.95 -6.01
C LEU A 125 -0.77 9.18 -6.27
N LEU A 126 -0.97 9.84 -7.41
CA LEU A 126 -0.16 10.96 -7.89
C LEU A 126 -0.93 12.28 -7.80
N SER A 127 -0.19 13.38 -7.65
CA SER A 127 -0.75 14.72 -7.70
C SER A 127 -1.12 15.09 -9.14
N PRO A 128 -2.35 15.57 -9.40
CA PRO A 128 -2.75 15.98 -10.74
C PRO A 128 -1.98 17.22 -11.22
N THR A 129 -1.45 18.05 -10.31
CA THR A 129 -0.77 19.30 -10.67
C THR A 129 0.70 19.11 -11.04
N MET A 130 1.41 18.23 -10.32
CA MET A 130 2.86 18.07 -10.45
C MET A 130 3.29 16.65 -10.85
N GLY A 131 2.40 15.66 -10.80
CA GLY A 131 2.73 14.25 -11.02
C GLY A 131 3.47 13.59 -9.86
N ASP A 132 3.85 14.34 -8.82
CA ASP A 132 4.52 13.81 -7.63
C ASP A 132 3.62 12.85 -6.83
N PRO A 133 4.18 11.81 -6.19
CA PRO A 133 3.40 10.90 -5.38
C PRO A 133 2.83 11.61 -4.14
N ILE A 134 1.52 11.43 -3.93
CA ILE A 134 0.81 11.92 -2.74
C ILE A 134 0.84 10.85 -1.64
N CYS A 135 0.63 9.58 -2.00
CA CYS A 135 0.58 8.46 -1.06
C CYS A 135 1.99 7.96 -0.68
N VAL A 136 2.79 8.83 -0.06
CA VAL A 136 4.17 8.54 0.37
C VAL A 136 4.18 8.11 1.84
N PRO A 137 5.07 7.18 2.26
CA PRO A 137 5.23 6.78 3.65
C PRO A 137 5.30 7.99 4.60
N THR A 138 4.53 7.95 5.69
CA THR A 138 4.50 9.01 6.70
C THR A 138 5.72 8.95 7.59
N GLN A 139 5.90 9.95 8.46
CA GLN A 139 7.05 10.07 9.37
C GLN A 139 7.40 8.77 10.10
N ASP A 140 6.41 8.11 10.73
CA ASP A 140 6.66 6.87 11.48
C ASP A 140 7.11 5.73 10.58
N MET A 141 6.54 5.62 9.38
CA MET A 141 6.94 4.63 8.38
C MET A 141 8.35 4.90 7.86
N LEU A 142 8.67 6.18 7.60
CA LEU A 142 10.00 6.60 7.16
C LEU A 142 11.05 6.32 8.22
N ILE A 143 10.76 6.56 9.51
CA ILE A 143 11.67 6.22 10.60
C ILE A 143 11.88 4.71 10.68
N GLY A 144 10.81 3.91 10.57
CA GLY A 144 10.93 2.45 10.55
C GLY A 144 11.77 1.93 9.39
N LEU A 145 11.50 2.41 8.17
CA LEU A 145 12.29 2.08 6.98
C LEU A 145 13.74 2.56 7.11
N TYR A 146 13.95 3.76 7.64
CA TYR A 146 15.27 4.32 7.86
C TYR A 146 16.07 3.43 8.80
N VAL A 147 15.53 3.08 9.97
CA VAL A 147 16.22 2.20 10.95
C VAL A 147 16.53 0.83 10.35
N LEU A 148 15.63 0.27 9.54
CA LEU A 148 15.84 -1.02 8.88
C LEU A 148 16.89 -0.98 7.74
N THR A 149 17.09 0.19 7.12
CA THR A 149 18.00 0.36 5.98
C THR A 149 19.27 1.16 6.30
N SER A 150 19.33 1.77 7.49
CA SER A 150 20.47 2.51 8.02
C SER A 150 21.51 1.52 8.52
N GLY A 151 22.21 0.86 7.59
CA GLY A 151 23.44 0.16 7.90
C GLY A 151 24.61 1.14 8.11
N ASN A 152 25.59 0.75 8.91
CA ASN A 152 26.93 1.36 8.90
C ASN A 152 27.58 1.06 7.54
N ARG A 153 27.25 1.86 6.52
CA ARG A 153 27.72 1.69 5.14
C ARG A 153 29.22 1.97 5.07
N GLN A 154 30.04 0.93 5.17
CA GLN A 154 31.07 0.76 4.14
C GLN A 154 30.30 0.29 2.90
N GLY A 155 30.29 1.12 1.85
CA GLY A 155 29.35 1.00 0.74
C GLY A 155 29.29 -0.38 0.08
N ILE A 156 28.12 -0.73 -0.46
CA ILE A 156 27.83 -1.94 -1.24
C ILE A 156 28.61 -1.96 -2.58
N CYS A 157 29.36 -0.91 -2.90
CA CYS A 157 30.37 -0.92 -3.94
C CYS A 157 31.73 -1.46 -3.45
N ALA A 158 31.75 -2.52 -2.65
CA ALA A 158 32.94 -3.36 -2.58
C ALA A 158 33.06 -4.07 -3.94
N ASN A 159 33.99 -3.57 -4.74
CA ASN A 159 34.35 -4.01 -6.08
C ASN A 159 34.10 -5.50 -6.35
N ARG A 160 33.51 -5.74 -7.51
CA ARG A 160 33.41 -7.03 -8.22
C ARG A 160 34.80 -7.60 -8.55
N TYR A 161 35.53 -8.09 -7.55
CA TYR A 161 36.64 -9.02 -7.77
C TYR A 161 36.31 -10.36 -7.14
N ASN A 162 35.57 -11.13 -7.94
CA ASN A 162 35.61 -12.57 -8.09
C ASN A 162 36.58 -13.32 -7.13
N PRO A 163 36.11 -14.11 -6.15
CA PRO A 163 36.97 -14.89 -5.26
C PRO A 163 37.70 -16.05 -5.97
N SER A 164 37.37 -16.34 -7.22
CA SER A 164 37.82 -17.52 -7.96
C SER A 164 39.07 -17.32 -8.82
N ASN A 165 39.62 -16.10 -8.94
CA ASN A 165 40.93 -15.89 -9.58
C ASN A 165 42.07 -15.83 -8.55
N ARG A 166 42.28 -16.95 -7.84
CA ARG A 166 43.56 -17.26 -7.19
C ARG A 166 44.45 -18.06 -8.14
N ARG A 167 44.98 -17.40 -9.17
CA ARG A 167 46.22 -17.88 -9.81
C ARG A 167 47.14 -16.69 -10.03
N ASN A 168 48.28 -16.77 -9.35
CA ASN A 168 49.54 -16.09 -9.64
C ASN A 168 49.64 -14.61 -9.27
N PHE A 169 49.77 -14.34 -7.97
CA PHE A 169 50.77 -13.36 -7.52
C PHE A 169 51.57 -13.99 -6.39
N GLN A 170 52.80 -14.38 -6.74
CA GLN A 170 53.79 -14.82 -5.76
C GLN A 170 54.38 -13.58 -5.07
N ASN A 171 54.63 -13.77 -3.77
CA ASN A 171 55.53 -13.01 -2.90
C ASN A 171 55.03 -11.67 -2.38
N GLU A 172 54.59 -11.66 -1.12
CA GLU A 172 55.45 -11.19 -0.02
C GLU A 172 54.91 -11.67 1.33
N ARG A 173 55.82 -12.23 2.14
CA ARG A 173 55.55 -12.66 3.51
C ARG A 173 55.65 -11.45 4.41
N ILE A 174 54.52 -10.95 4.90
CA ILE A 174 54.48 -10.15 6.13
C ILE A 174 53.47 -10.84 7.04
N GLY A 175 54.01 -11.43 8.10
CA GLY A 175 53.21 -12.01 9.16
C GLY A 175 52.53 -10.89 9.94
N ASP A 176 51.21 -10.97 10.05
CA ASP A 176 50.56 -10.71 11.32
C ASP A 176 49.21 -11.43 11.39
N ASN A 177 49.16 -12.35 12.35
CA ASN A 177 47.99 -13.11 12.74
C ASN A 177 46.97 -12.16 13.39
N ARG A 178 45.90 -11.77 12.68
CA ARG A 178 44.57 -11.46 13.27
C ARG A 178 43.46 -10.96 12.32
N ALA A 179 43.56 -11.12 11.00
CA ALA A 179 42.37 -10.97 10.16
C ALA A 179 41.55 -12.26 10.17
N LYS A 180 40.86 -12.56 11.27
CA LYS A 180 39.77 -13.54 11.27
C LYS A 180 38.68 -12.90 10.40
N SER A 181 38.78 -13.10 9.08
CA SER A 181 37.79 -12.65 8.10
C SER A 181 36.43 -13.09 8.64
N MET A 182 35.69 -12.12 9.16
CA MET A 182 34.38 -12.33 9.74
C MET A 182 33.50 -12.64 8.53
N LYS A 183 33.42 -13.93 8.17
CA LYS A 183 32.63 -14.39 7.03
C LYS A 183 31.21 -13.94 7.28
N GLU A 184 30.76 -12.97 6.50
CA GLU A 184 29.37 -12.55 6.50
C GLU A 184 28.50 -13.79 6.25
N PRO A 185 27.44 -13.98 7.04
CA PRO A 185 26.59 -15.16 6.93
C PRO A 185 25.92 -15.17 5.56
N PHE A 186 26.03 -16.31 4.87
CA PHE A 186 25.41 -16.54 3.57
C PHE A 186 24.19 -17.44 3.75
N PHE A 187 23.05 -17.00 3.20
CA PHE A 187 21.78 -17.71 3.24
C PHE A 187 21.32 -18.00 1.81
N TRP A 188 20.80 -19.22 1.62
CA TRP A 188 20.26 -19.63 0.34
C TRP A 188 18.86 -19.06 0.10
N ASN A 189 18.01 -19.03 1.14
CA ASN A 189 16.63 -18.56 1.07
C ASN A 189 16.31 -17.55 2.18
N SER A 190 15.30 -16.70 1.95
CA SER A 190 14.84 -15.70 2.92
C SER A 190 14.36 -16.33 4.23
N ASN A 191 13.72 -17.51 4.15
CA ASN A 191 13.27 -18.27 5.31
C ASN A 191 14.41 -18.68 6.24
N ASP A 192 15.57 -19.07 5.70
CA ASP A 192 16.74 -19.45 6.48
C ASP A 192 17.32 -18.25 7.24
N ALA A 193 17.38 -17.10 6.57
CA ALA A 193 17.78 -15.85 7.18
C ALA A 193 16.83 -15.45 8.31
N ILE A 194 15.50 -15.53 8.09
CA ILE A 194 14.49 -15.27 9.13
C ILE A 194 14.64 -16.25 10.31
N GLY A 195 14.91 -17.53 10.03
CA GLY A 195 15.18 -18.54 11.05
C GLY A 195 16.42 -18.21 11.89
N ALA A 196 17.51 -17.78 11.25
CA ALA A 196 18.73 -17.35 11.93
C ALA A 196 18.50 -16.09 12.78
N TYR A 197 17.68 -15.15 12.33
CA TYR A 197 17.27 -13.97 13.10
C TYR A 197 16.48 -14.37 14.36
N ARG A 198 15.50 -15.27 14.23
CA ARG A 198 14.74 -15.79 15.38
C ARG A 198 15.63 -16.51 16.40
N GLN A 199 16.68 -17.18 15.93
CA GLN A 199 17.70 -17.80 16.78
C GLN A 199 18.74 -16.82 17.34
N LYS A 200 18.59 -15.51 17.08
CA LYS A 200 19.50 -14.43 17.47
C LYS A 200 20.95 -14.64 17.00
N ARG A 201 21.13 -15.33 15.88
CA ARG A 201 22.44 -15.53 15.23
C ARG A 201 22.84 -14.33 14.38
N ILE A 202 21.84 -13.62 13.87
CA ILE A 202 21.96 -12.38 13.12
C ILE A 202 21.03 -11.35 13.74
N ASN A 203 21.40 -10.08 13.66
CA ASN A 203 20.57 -8.94 14.07
C ASN A 203 19.98 -8.27 12.82
N LEU A 204 18.98 -7.39 13.00
CA LEU A 204 18.35 -6.66 11.87
C LEU A 204 19.34 -5.78 11.09
N ASP A 205 20.36 -5.26 11.77
CA ASP A 205 21.39 -4.37 11.25
C ASP A 205 22.63 -5.12 10.72
N SER A 206 22.67 -6.45 10.86
CA SER A 206 23.83 -7.25 10.45
C SER A 206 23.90 -7.46 8.94
N LEU A 207 25.09 -7.28 8.36
CA LEU A 207 25.36 -7.57 6.95
C LEU A 207 25.27 -9.08 6.72
N LEU A 208 24.56 -9.47 5.66
CA LEU A 208 24.39 -10.85 5.24
C LEU A 208 24.36 -10.94 3.71
N TRP A 209 24.72 -12.10 3.20
CA TRP A 209 24.51 -12.45 1.81
C TRP A 209 23.27 -13.32 1.70
N LEU A 210 22.32 -12.91 0.86
CA LEU A 210 21.13 -13.69 0.55
C LEU A 210 21.13 -14.00 -0.94
N ARG A 211 21.03 -15.27 -1.29
CA ARG A 211 20.66 -15.65 -2.66
C ARG A 211 19.18 -15.29 -2.84
N TRP A 212 18.93 -14.24 -3.62
CA TRP A 212 17.57 -13.81 -3.95
C TRP A 212 17.09 -14.55 -5.20
N GLU A 213 16.17 -15.48 -5.03
CA GLU A 213 15.46 -16.09 -6.15
C GLU A 213 14.35 -15.14 -6.57
N CYS A 214 14.57 -14.39 -7.65
CA CYS A 214 13.55 -13.53 -8.23
C CYS A 214 12.53 -14.45 -8.93
N ASP A 215 11.34 -14.63 -8.36
CA ASP A 215 10.24 -15.29 -9.04
C ASP A 215 9.88 -14.48 -10.29
N GLN A 216 10.38 -14.88 -11.47
CA GLN A 216 10.05 -14.33 -12.80
C GLN A 216 8.61 -14.66 -13.22
N ARG A 217 7.66 -14.67 -12.30
CA ARG A 217 6.25 -14.94 -12.61
C ARG A 217 5.53 -13.65 -12.94
N LEU A 218 5.84 -13.06 -14.10
CA LEU A 218 4.97 -12.17 -14.89
C LEU A 218 5.74 -11.61 -16.11
N ILE A 219 6.19 -12.47 -17.03
CA ILE A 219 6.36 -12.06 -18.43
C ILE A 219 5.71 -13.15 -19.29
N THR A 220 4.72 -12.72 -20.06
CA THR A 220 3.93 -13.54 -20.98
C THR A 220 4.81 -14.21 -22.04
N SER A 221 4.57 -15.52 -22.24
CA SER A 221 4.89 -16.36 -23.41
C SER A 221 6.19 -16.09 -24.19
N GLY A 222 7.17 -16.98 -24.02
CA GLY A 222 7.80 -17.62 -25.19
C GLY A 222 9.32 -17.79 -25.16
N GLU A 223 10.08 -16.78 -24.75
CA GLU A 223 11.55 -16.83 -24.93
C GLU A 223 12.29 -16.37 -23.67
N THR A 224 13.30 -17.14 -23.28
CA THR A 224 14.18 -16.81 -22.16
C THR A 224 15.18 -15.73 -22.61
N PRO A 225 15.34 -14.61 -21.89
CA PRO A 225 16.28 -13.56 -22.25
C PRO A 225 17.73 -14.07 -22.24
N ILE A 226 18.55 -13.57 -23.17
CA ILE A 226 19.98 -13.94 -23.27
C ILE A 226 20.75 -13.28 -22.11
N GLN A 227 20.38 -12.06 -21.75
CA GLN A 227 21.01 -11.32 -20.64
C GLN A 227 20.06 -10.27 -20.05
N GLY A 228 20.01 -10.18 -18.73
CA GLY A 228 19.27 -9.16 -17.98
C GLY A 228 20.19 -8.28 -17.13
N TYR A 229 19.96 -6.98 -17.11
CA TYR A 229 20.69 -6.00 -16.28
C TYR A 229 19.74 -5.25 -15.34
N TYR A 230 20.22 -4.99 -14.13
CA TYR A 230 19.57 -4.11 -13.16
C TYR A 230 20.45 -2.88 -12.93
N GLU A 231 19.90 -1.70 -13.18
CA GLU A 231 20.54 -0.43 -12.87
C GLU A 231 20.21 -0.02 -11.43
N SER A 232 21.08 0.81 -10.82
CA SER A 232 20.92 1.28 -9.44
C SER A 232 19.68 2.15 -9.22
N LEU A 233 18.99 2.55 -10.28
CA LEU A 233 17.73 3.29 -10.27
C LEU A 233 16.49 2.37 -10.29
N GLY A 234 16.67 1.05 -10.33
CA GLY A 234 15.58 0.07 -10.40
C GLY A 234 15.08 -0.22 -11.82
N THR A 235 15.71 0.36 -12.84
CA THR A 235 15.49 0.06 -14.25
C THR A 235 16.02 -1.33 -14.59
N TYR A 236 15.19 -2.12 -15.27
CA TYR A 236 15.48 -3.48 -15.71
C TYR A 236 15.61 -3.49 -17.25
N GLN A 237 16.67 -4.09 -17.77
CA GLN A 237 16.91 -4.23 -19.20
C GLN A 237 17.07 -5.70 -19.57
N GLU A 238 16.35 -6.15 -20.60
CA GLU A 238 16.50 -7.49 -21.18
C GLU A 238 17.01 -7.38 -22.62
N ILE A 239 18.05 -8.15 -22.96
CA ILE A 239 18.58 -8.27 -24.32
C ILE A 239 18.08 -9.59 -24.92
N TYR A 240 17.25 -9.48 -25.94
CA TYR A 240 16.83 -10.59 -26.80
C TYR A 240 17.58 -10.55 -28.12
N GLY A 241 17.77 -11.71 -28.76
CA GLY A 241 18.70 -11.90 -29.89
C GLY A 241 18.48 -11.01 -31.12
N HIS A 242 17.35 -10.31 -31.23
CA HIS A 242 17.06 -9.47 -32.40
C HIS A 242 16.72 -8.00 -32.14
N TYR A 243 16.44 -7.53 -30.92
CA TYR A 243 16.29 -6.10 -30.60
C TYR A 243 16.52 -5.84 -29.10
N PRO A 244 17.13 -4.71 -28.68
CA PRO A 244 17.04 -4.25 -27.30
C PRO A 244 15.61 -3.75 -27.04
N ILE A 245 14.90 -4.38 -26.10
CA ILE A 245 13.62 -3.88 -25.61
C ILE A 245 13.92 -2.96 -24.43
N TYR A 246 13.62 -1.68 -24.59
CA TYR A 246 13.64 -0.73 -23.49
C TYR A 246 12.22 -0.67 -22.92
N GLU A 247 12.02 -1.13 -21.69
CA GLU A 247 10.88 -0.66 -20.90
C GLU A 247 11.16 0.77 -20.46
N VAL A 248 10.91 1.70 -21.37
CA VAL A 248 10.69 3.11 -21.01
C VAL A 248 9.25 3.18 -20.56
N ALA A 249 9.02 3.58 -19.31
CA ALA A 249 7.69 4.03 -18.89
C ALA A 249 7.30 5.20 -19.81
N ILE A 250 6.46 4.91 -20.81
CA ILE A 250 5.91 5.92 -21.70
C ILE A 250 4.99 6.77 -20.84
N ILE A 251 5.43 7.99 -20.55
CA ILE A 251 4.57 9.10 -20.14
C ILE A 251 3.81 9.52 -21.39
N PRO A 252 2.48 9.38 -21.48
CA PRO A 252 1.72 10.05 -22.50
C PRO A 252 1.49 11.49 -22.02
N TYR A 253 2.26 12.41 -22.58
CA TYR A 253 1.88 13.83 -22.58
C TYR A 253 0.74 14.05 -23.58
N SER A 254 -0.24 14.84 -23.12
CA SER A 254 -1.18 15.67 -23.87
C SER A 254 -2.35 14.97 -24.59
N PHE A 255 -3.58 15.27 -24.14
CA PHE A 255 -4.50 16.15 -24.88
C PHE A 255 -5.60 16.73 -23.96
N TYR A 256 -5.54 18.05 -23.80
CA TYR A 256 -6.57 19.08 -23.53
C TYR A 256 -7.84 18.79 -22.70
N ASP A 257 -8.02 19.70 -21.73
CA ASP A 257 -9.27 20.25 -21.20
C ASP A 257 -10.34 19.27 -20.71
N ILE A 258 -10.36 19.04 -19.39
CA ILE A 258 -11.47 19.47 -18.52
C ILE A 258 -10.86 19.81 -17.17
N ALA A 259 -10.80 21.10 -16.89
CA ALA A 259 -10.72 21.60 -15.54
C ALA A 259 -11.95 21.10 -14.77
N LEU A 260 -11.74 20.27 -13.75
CA LEU A 260 -12.62 20.30 -12.58
C LEU A 260 -11.80 19.90 -11.35
N CYS A 261 -11.45 20.91 -10.57
CA CYS A 261 -11.09 20.75 -9.18
C CYS A 261 -12.13 19.86 -8.49
N ILE A 262 -11.72 18.75 -7.89
CA ILE A 262 -12.54 18.07 -6.89
C ILE A 262 -11.67 17.89 -5.65
N ILE A 263 -11.88 18.86 -4.76
CA ILE A 263 -11.81 18.71 -3.30
C ILE A 263 -12.85 17.66 -2.87
#